data_AF-A0AA39DRE4-F1
#
_entry.id   AF-A0AA39DRE4-F1
#
_cell.length_a   1.000
_cell.length_b   1.000
_cell.length_c   1.000
_cell.angle_alpha   90.00
_cell.angle_beta   90.00
_cell.angle_gamma   90.00
#
_symmetry.space_group_name_H-M   'P 1'
#
loop_
_entity.id
_entity.type
_entity.pdbx_description
1 polymer ?
#
loop_
_entity_poly.entity_id
_entity_poly.type
_entity_poly.pdbx_seq_one_letter_code
_entity_poly.pdbx_strand_id
1 'polypeptide(L)'
;MDSAPVCVKFTGTNYSTWAFQFELFLKGKDLWGHINGTDVEKPSTFDKSQDVGSSPSWAVLDARIMSWLLGSVEPHIVTHLRPHRSTQSIWAYLKKVYHQDNDARRFQLEHTISMFQHGSLSIQDYYSAFLTLWQEYADLVTADVPIAALSTIQTIHATTRRDQFLMKLRPEYESVCSFLLNRSPVPSLDICFGELLREEQRLSTQVILEQSHGSSGTATCFCCKEYGHIAATCPKKFCSYCKKKGHIIKECHIHPQNCQA
;
A
#
# COMPACT_ATOMS: atom_id res chain seq x y z
N MET A 1 -31.59 21.79 -10.25
CA MET A 1 -30.41 22.40 -9.60
C MET A 1 -29.20 21.60 -10.09
N ASP A 2 -28.49 22.09 -11.10
CA ASP A 2 -27.24 21.46 -11.54
C ASP A 2 -26.15 21.79 -10.53
N SER A 3 -25.87 20.86 -9.61
CA SER A 3 -24.81 21.02 -8.62
C SER A 3 -23.45 21.06 -9.31
N ALA A 4 -22.59 21.96 -8.84
CA ALA A 4 -21.18 21.95 -9.17
C ALA A 4 -20.59 20.58 -8.78
N PRO A 5 -19.58 20.08 -9.52
CA PRO A 5 -18.97 18.81 -9.21
C PRO A 5 -18.43 18.79 -7.78
N VAL A 6 -18.72 17.74 -7.02
CA VAL A 6 -17.94 17.36 -5.85
C VAL A 6 -16.67 16.68 -6.38
N CYS A 7 -15.79 17.46 -6.99
CA CYS A 7 -14.52 17.01 -7.53
C CYS A 7 -13.40 17.51 -6.61
N VAL A 8 -12.35 16.70 -6.44
CA VAL A 8 -11.11 17.11 -5.78
C VAL A 8 -10.60 18.39 -6.45
N LYS A 9 -10.14 19.37 -5.66
CA LYS A 9 -9.55 20.61 -6.19
C LYS A 9 -8.23 20.28 -6.90
N PHE A 10 -8.03 20.79 -8.11
CA PHE A 10 -6.75 20.66 -8.82
C PHE A 10 -5.71 21.64 -8.27
N THR A 11 -4.61 21.12 -7.74
CA THR A 11 -3.55 21.85 -7.04
C THR A 11 -2.25 21.98 -7.85
N GLY A 12 -2.23 21.48 -9.09
CA GLY A 12 -1.03 21.47 -9.95
C GLY A 12 -0.20 20.19 -9.85
N THR A 13 -0.35 19.40 -8.78
CA THR A 13 0.42 18.15 -8.55
C THR A 13 -0.43 16.89 -8.64
N ASN A 14 -1.75 17.01 -8.62
CA ASN A 14 -2.72 15.90 -8.60
C ASN A 14 -3.49 15.77 -9.92
N TYR A 15 -2.86 16.10 -11.06
CA TYR A 15 -3.53 16.19 -12.36
C TYR A 15 -4.28 14.91 -12.73
N SER A 16 -3.65 13.73 -12.62
CA SER A 16 -4.26 12.46 -13.03
C SER A 16 -5.53 12.13 -12.24
N THR A 17 -5.49 12.27 -10.91
CA THR A 17 -6.65 12.03 -10.04
C THR A 17 -7.78 13.02 -10.31
N TRP A 18 -7.45 14.31 -10.44
CA TRP A 18 -8.42 15.34 -10.76
C TRP A 18 -9.05 15.11 -12.14
N ALA A 19 -8.23 14.85 -13.15
CA ALA A 19 -8.68 14.64 -14.53
C ALA A 19 -9.62 13.43 -14.62
N PHE A 20 -9.28 12.31 -13.97
CA PHE A 20 -10.14 11.13 -13.89
C PHE A 20 -11.52 11.46 -13.29
N GLN A 21 -11.56 12.16 -12.15
CA GLN A 21 -12.82 12.52 -11.51
C GLN A 21 -13.66 13.49 -12.35
N PHE A 22 -13.00 14.48 -12.97
CA PHE A 22 -13.67 15.45 -13.82
C PHE A 22 -14.22 14.81 -15.10
N GLU A 23 -13.48 13.87 -15.69
CA GLU A 23 -13.92 13.07 -16.83
C GLU A 23 -15.16 12.22 -16.46
N LEU A 24 -15.12 11.51 -15.34
CA LEU A 24 -16.25 10.70 -14.88
C LEU A 24 -17.49 11.56 -14.64
N PHE A 25 -17.33 12.74 -14.05
CA PHE A 25 -18.41 13.70 -13.84
C PHE A 25 -19.06 14.15 -15.16
N LEU A 26 -18.26 14.50 -16.18
CA LEU A 26 -18.80 14.93 -17.47
C LEU A 26 -19.41 13.79 -18.26
N LYS A 27 -18.83 12.58 -18.21
CA LYS A 27 -19.42 11.37 -18.79
C LYS A 27 -20.77 11.07 -18.16
N GLY A 28 -20.90 11.19 -16.83
CA GLY A 28 -22.17 11.03 -16.13
C GLY A 28 -23.24 12.07 -16.50
N LYS A 29 -22.85 13.17 -17.17
CA LYS A 29 -23.74 14.21 -17.69
C LYS A 29 -23.91 14.20 -19.20
N ASP A 30 -23.28 13.25 -19.89
CA ASP A 30 -23.24 13.19 -21.37
C ASP A 30 -22.66 14.47 -22.01
N LEU A 31 -21.65 15.08 -21.38
CA LEU A 31 -21.02 16.34 -21.81
C LEU A 31 -19.53 16.18 -22.17
N TRP A 32 -19.01 14.95 -22.15
CA TRP A 32 -17.60 14.69 -22.45
C TRP A 32 -17.22 15.04 -23.90
N GLY A 33 -18.20 15.07 -24.80
CA GLY A 33 -17.99 15.41 -26.21
C GLY A 33 -17.43 16.82 -26.45
N HIS A 34 -17.69 17.76 -25.54
CA HIS A 34 -17.08 19.10 -25.54
C HIS A 34 -15.58 19.09 -25.24
N ILE A 35 -15.06 18.05 -24.57
CA ILE A 35 -13.64 17.93 -24.23
C ILE A 35 -12.86 17.17 -25.29
N ASN A 36 -13.36 16.03 -25.75
CA ASN A 36 -12.67 15.21 -26.75
C ASN A 36 -12.90 15.71 -28.20
N GLY A 37 -13.80 16.67 -28.40
CA GLY A 37 -14.11 17.27 -29.70
C GLY A 37 -15.11 16.48 -30.56
N THR A 38 -15.82 15.49 -29.99
CA THR A 38 -16.90 14.80 -30.71
C THR A 38 -18.16 15.66 -30.83
N ASP A 39 -18.36 16.60 -29.91
CA ASP A 39 -19.45 17.58 -29.97
C ASP A 39 -18.92 18.86 -30.60
N VAL A 40 -19.22 19.07 -31.88
CA VAL A 40 -18.81 20.27 -32.62
C VAL A 40 -19.92 21.31 -32.59
N GLU A 41 -19.53 22.57 -32.41
CA GLU A 41 -20.44 23.69 -32.58
C GLU A 41 -21.05 23.64 -33.99
N LYS A 42 -22.38 23.48 -34.07
CA LYS A 42 -23.07 23.53 -35.35
C LYS A 42 -23.02 24.96 -35.89
N PRO A 43 -22.70 25.17 -37.18
CA PRO A 43 -22.76 26.49 -37.79
C PRO A 43 -24.17 27.06 -37.58
N SER A 44 -24.24 28.32 -37.17
CA SER A 44 -25.47 29.04 -36.89
C SER A 44 -26.34 29.16 -38.14
N THR A 45 -27.04 28.10 -38.54
CA THR A 45 -28.13 28.21 -39.50
C THR A 45 -29.29 28.87 -38.79
N PHE A 46 -29.60 30.10 -39.21
CA PHE A 46 -30.78 30.85 -38.82
C PHE A 46 -32.02 30.07 -39.27
N ASP A 47 -32.44 29.06 -38.51
CA ASP A 47 -33.75 28.44 -38.71
C ASP A 47 -34.62 28.72 -37.50
N LYS A 48 -35.55 29.64 -37.69
CA LYS A 48 -36.52 30.08 -36.68
C LYS A 48 -37.65 29.06 -36.64
N SER A 49 -37.46 27.98 -35.89
CA SER A 49 -38.54 27.12 -35.42
C SER A 49 -38.23 26.66 -33.99
N GLN A 50 -38.33 27.62 -33.07
CA GLN A 50 -38.27 27.33 -31.63
C GLN A 50 -39.60 26.72 -31.21
N ASP A 51 -39.61 25.39 -31.09
CA ASP A 51 -40.63 24.64 -30.38
C ASP A 51 -40.16 24.28 -28.96
N VAL A 52 -41.15 24.02 -28.12
CA VAL A 52 -41.10 23.89 -26.65
C VAL A 52 -40.09 22.84 -26.17
N GLY A 53 -39.17 23.22 -25.27
CA GLY A 53 -38.20 22.32 -24.63
C GLY A 53 -36.76 22.39 -25.18
N SER A 54 -36.34 23.56 -25.68
CA SER A 54 -35.03 23.77 -26.30
C SER A 54 -33.87 23.39 -25.36
N SER A 55 -33.20 22.28 -25.67
CA SER A 55 -31.91 21.92 -25.06
C SER A 55 -30.95 23.11 -25.14
N PRO A 56 -30.14 23.37 -24.11
CA PRO A 56 -29.19 24.47 -24.12
C PRO A 56 -28.27 24.38 -25.34
N SER A 57 -28.00 25.54 -25.97
CA SER A 57 -27.08 25.61 -27.12
C SER A 57 -25.68 25.11 -26.75
N TRP A 58 -24.91 24.67 -27.75
CA TRP A 58 -23.53 24.22 -27.56
C TRP A 58 -22.69 25.25 -26.80
N ALA A 59 -22.79 26.54 -27.14
CA ALA A 59 -22.05 27.61 -26.46
C ALA A 59 -22.45 27.76 -24.98
N VAL A 60 -23.72 27.52 -24.63
CA VAL A 60 -24.20 27.54 -23.23
C VAL A 60 -23.65 26.36 -22.45
N LEU A 61 -23.59 25.18 -23.07
CA LEU A 61 -23.00 23.98 -22.47
C LEU A 61 -21.49 24.13 -22.30
N ASP A 62 -20.78 24.63 -23.31
CA ASP A 62 -19.34 24.87 -23.24
C ASP A 62 -18.99 25.87 -22.14
N ALA A 63 -19.68 27.02 -22.07
CA ALA A 63 -19.48 27.99 -21.00
C ALA A 63 -19.78 27.41 -19.59
N ARG A 64 -20.76 26.51 -19.49
CA ARG A 64 -21.08 25.82 -18.22
C ARG A 64 -19.94 24.90 -17.80
N ILE A 65 -19.40 24.12 -18.72
CA ILE A 65 -18.29 23.22 -18.42
C ILE A 65 -17.04 24.03 -18.09
N MET A 66 -16.74 25.11 -18.82
CA MET A 66 -15.66 26.05 -18.48
C MET A 66 -15.81 26.56 -17.04
N SER A 67 -17.01 26.96 -16.62
CA SER A 67 -17.28 27.41 -15.24
C SER A 67 -16.94 26.34 -14.19
N TRP A 68 -17.37 25.09 -14.42
CA TRP A 68 -17.02 23.96 -13.53
C TRP A 68 -15.52 23.69 -13.50
N LEU A 69 -14.87 23.76 -14.66
CA LEU A 69 -13.45 23.50 -14.82
C LEU A 69 -12.64 24.56 -14.07
N LEU A 70 -12.92 25.85 -14.28
CA LEU A 70 -12.29 26.96 -13.55
C LEU A 70 -12.58 26.88 -12.04
N GLY A 71 -13.79 26.50 -11.64
CA GLY A 71 -14.14 26.31 -10.23
C GLY A 71 -13.39 25.16 -9.55
N SER A 72 -13.06 24.11 -10.32
CA SER A 72 -12.32 22.94 -9.83
C SER A 72 -10.81 23.16 -9.71
N VAL A 73 -10.28 24.26 -10.22
CA VAL A 73 -8.84 24.54 -10.32
C VAL A 73 -8.40 25.61 -9.33
N GLU A 74 -7.17 25.52 -8.81
CA GLU A 74 -6.62 26.55 -7.93
C GLU A 74 -6.50 27.94 -8.60
N PRO A 75 -6.73 29.03 -7.86
CA PRO A 75 -6.75 30.39 -8.43
C PRO A 75 -5.48 30.77 -9.20
N HIS A 76 -4.31 30.32 -8.74
CA HIS A 76 -3.05 30.63 -9.39
C HIS A 76 -2.96 30.00 -10.79
N ILE A 77 -3.47 28.79 -10.97
CA ILE A 77 -3.52 28.08 -12.27
C ILE A 77 -4.57 28.73 -13.18
N VAL A 78 -5.72 29.15 -12.64
CA VAL A 78 -6.79 29.82 -13.40
C VAL A 78 -6.28 31.05 -14.16
N THR A 79 -5.32 31.78 -13.61
CA THR A 79 -4.74 32.95 -14.29
C THR A 79 -4.11 32.61 -15.64
N HIS A 80 -3.53 31.41 -15.77
CA HIS A 80 -2.91 30.92 -17.00
C HIS A 80 -3.94 30.45 -18.04
N LEU A 81 -5.18 30.17 -17.61
CA LEU A 81 -6.24 29.66 -18.49
C LEU A 81 -6.95 30.78 -19.28
N ARG A 82 -6.72 32.05 -18.93
CA ARG A 82 -7.37 33.21 -19.54
C ARG A 82 -7.28 33.29 -21.08
N PRO A 83 -6.23 32.82 -21.77
CA PRO A 83 -6.19 32.86 -23.24
C PRO A 83 -7.11 31.84 -23.93
N HIS A 84 -7.55 30.81 -23.21
CA HIS A 84 -8.31 29.69 -23.75
C HIS A 84 -9.82 30.02 -23.75
N ARG A 85 -10.47 29.81 -24.90
CA ARG A 85 -11.85 30.31 -25.18
C ARG A 85 -12.91 29.21 -25.26
N SER A 86 -12.49 27.94 -25.18
CA SER A 86 -13.39 26.79 -25.14
C SER A 86 -12.96 25.80 -24.06
N THR A 87 -13.88 24.95 -23.61
CA THR A 87 -13.56 23.87 -22.66
C THR A 87 -12.44 22.98 -23.20
N GLN A 88 -12.54 22.58 -24.47
CA GLN A 88 -11.52 21.78 -25.16
C GLN A 88 -10.13 22.43 -25.07
N SER A 89 -10.05 23.74 -25.34
CA SER A 89 -8.77 24.45 -25.32
C SER A 89 -8.17 24.58 -23.91
N ILE A 90 -9.01 24.75 -22.88
CA ILE A 90 -8.57 24.77 -21.47
C ILE A 90 -8.05 23.38 -21.08
N TRP A 91 -8.83 22.33 -21.37
CA TRP A 91 -8.46 20.95 -21.05
C TRP A 91 -7.14 20.55 -21.74
N ALA A 92 -7.00 20.85 -23.03
CA ALA A 92 -5.79 20.56 -23.79
C ALA A 92 -4.56 21.26 -23.22
N TYR A 93 -4.69 22.52 -22.77
CA TYR A 93 -3.60 23.24 -22.10
C TYR A 93 -3.23 22.61 -20.76
N LEU A 94 -4.22 22.33 -19.90
CA LEU A 94 -3.96 21.71 -18.60
C LEU A 94 -3.31 20.34 -18.76
N LYS A 95 -3.80 19.54 -19.71
CA LYS A 95 -3.18 18.28 -20.10
C LYS A 95 -1.73 18.54 -20.52
N LYS A 96 -1.48 19.41 -21.49
CA LYS A 96 -0.12 19.68 -21.97
C LYS A 96 0.87 20.11 -20.88
N VAL A 97 0.43 20.91 -19.91
CA VAL A 97 1.32 21.52 -18.90
C VAL A 97 1.46 20.67 -17.64
N TYR A 98 0.38 19.99 -17.21
CA TYR A 98 0.30 19.32 -15.92
C TYR A 98 0.07 17.82 -15.99
N HIS A 99 -0.23 17.28 -17.16
CA HIS A 99 0.11 15.89 -17.45
C HIS A 99 1.63 15.88 -17.59
N GLN A 100 2.32 15.89 -16.44
CA GLN A 100 3.76 15.68 -16.38
C GLN A 100 4.09 14.51 -17.29
N ASP A 101 5.14 14.62 -18.10
CA ASP A 101 5.59 13.49 -18.92
C ASP A 101 5.64 12.28 -18.00
N ASN A 102 4.71 11.35 -18.26
CA ASN A 102 4.53 10.17 -17.43
C ASN A 102 5.85 9.43 -17.29
N ASP A 103 6.80 9.63 -18.22
CA ASP A 103 8.17 9.15 -18.21
C ASP A 103 9.00 9.59 -16.99
N ALA A 104 8.97 10.87 -16.59
CA ALA A 104 9.76 11.32 -15.43
C ALA A 104 9.20 10.75 -14.11
N ARG A 105 7.87 10.75 -13.98
CA ARG A 105 7.19 10.16 -12.84
C ARG A 105 7.34 8.63 -12.83
N ARG A 106 7.22 7.99 -13.98
CA ARG A 106 7.45 6.56 -14.18
C ARG A 106 8.88 6.20 -13.82
N PHE A 107 9.88 6.94 -14.28
CA PHE A 107 11.28 6.75 -13.90
C PHE A 107 11.45 6.82 -12.38
N GLN A 108 10.86 7.84 -11.74
CA GLN A 108 10.88 7.97 -10.28
C GLN A 108 10.20 6.77 -9.59
N LEU A 109 9.04 6.32 -10.09
CA LEU A 109 8.31 5.18 -9.54
C LEU A 109 9.07 3.87 -9.74
N GLU A 110 9.66 3.64 -10.91
CA GLU A 110 10.52 2.47 -11.19
C GLU A 110 11.69 2.43 -10.22
N HIS A 111 12.38 3.55 -10.03
CA HIS A 111 13.45 3.66 -9.04
C HIS A 111 12.96 3.42 -7.61
N THR A 112 11.83 4.03 -7.22
CA THR A 112 11.27 3.91 -5.88
C THR A 112 10.83 2.48 -5.59
N ILE A 113 10.12 1.82 -6.51
CA ILE A 113 9.73 0.42 -6.43
C ILE A 113 10.97 -0.48 -6.34
N SER A 114 11.99 -0.22 -7.16
CA SER A 114 13.25 -0.97 -7.17
C SER A 114 14.02 -0.85 -5.85
N MET A 115 13.98 0.30 -5.19
CA MET A 115 14.63 0.51 -3.89
C MET A 115 13.76 0.18 -2.68
N PHE A 116 12.45 0.00 -2.86
CA PHE A 116 11.53 -0.29 -1.76
C PHE A 116 11.88 -1.63 -1.09
N GLN A 117 11.83 -1.67 0.24
CA GLN A 117 12.14 -2.84 1.07
C GLN A 117 11.15 -2.90 2.22
N HIS A 118 10.87 -4.09 2.74
CA HIS A 118 10.01 -4.27 3.92
C HIS A 118 10.49 -3.43 5.12
N GLY A 119 11.80 -3.37 5.35
CA GLY A 119 12.37 -2.53 6.41
C GLY A 119 11.78 -2.85 7.78
N SER A 120 11.42 -1.82 8.55
CA SER A 120 10.83 -1.96 9.89
C SER A 120 9.30 -1.89 9.92
N LEU A 121 8.65 -1.92 8.75
CA LEU A 121 7.19 -1.87 8.67
C LEU A 121 6.58 -3.19 9.16
N SER A 122 5.29 -3.15 9.50
CA SER A 122 4.48 -4.37 9.56
C SER A 122 4.23 -4.91 8.15
N ILE A 123 3.87 -6.18 8.03
CA ILE A 123 3.47 -6.77 6.74
C ILE A 123 2.28 -6.01 6.13
N GLN A 124 1.33 -5.56 6.96
CA GLN A 124 0.18 -4.78 6.51
C GLN A 124 0.59 -3.42 5.91
N ASP A 125 1.42 -2.66 6.61
CA ASP A 125 1.85 -1.34 6.16
C ASP A 125 2.76 -1.44 4.94
N TYR A 126 3.65 -2.43 4.92
CA TYR A 126 4.50 -2.74 3.78
C TYR A 126 3.66 -3.07 2.54
N TYR A 127 2.66 -3.94 2.68
CA TYR A 127 1.73 -4.29 1.59
C TYR A 127 0.97 -3.08 1.05
N SER A 128 0.41 -2.26 1.94
CA SER A 128 -0.34 -1.07 1.56
C SER A 128 0.54 -0.08 0.79
N ALA A 129 1.71 0.27 1.34
CA ALA A 129 2.63 1.20 0.70
C ALA A 129 3.16 0.68 -0.65
N PHE A 130 3.50 -0.62 -0.73
CA PHE A 130 3.95 -1.24 -1.97
C PHE A 130 2.87 -1.21 -3.05
N LEU A 131 1.62 -1.54 -2.69
CA LEU A 131 0.51 -1.49 -3.63
C LEU A 131 0.23 -0.09 -4.14
N THR A 132 0.31 0.94 -3.28
CA THR A 132 0.12 2.32 -3.71
C THR A 132 1.12 2.71 -4.80
N LEU A 133 2.41 2.39 -4.59
CA LEU A 133 3.45 2.64 -5.60
C LEU A 133 3.19 1.89 -6.90
N TRP A 134 2.85 0.60 -6.81
CA TRP A 134 2.59 -0.22 -7.98
C TRP A 134 1.33 0.17 -8.74
N GLN A 135 0.28 0.59 -8.05
CA GLN A 135 -0.95 1.06 -8.68
C GLN A 135 -0.68 2.33 -9.49
N GLU A 136 0.02 3.29 -8.90
CA GLU A 136 0.40 4.51 -9.60
C GLU A 136 1.25 4.20 -10.85
N TYR A 137 2.24 3.31 -10.72
CA TYR A 137 3.06 2.88 -11.86
C TYR A 137 2.22 2.18 -12.93
N ALA A 138 1.32 1.28 -12.55
CA ALA A 138 0.45 0.57 -13.49
C ALA A 138 -0.49 1.52 -14.24
N ASP A 139 -1.05 2.51 -13.54
CA ASP A 139 -1.94 3.51 -14.15
C ASP A 139 -1.18 4.33 -15.21
N LEU A 140 0.07 4.72 -14.93
CA LEU A 140 0.91 5.43 -15.90
C LEU A 140 1.27 4.57 -17.12
N VAL A 141 1.65 3.31 -16.91
CA VAL A 141 2.06 2.41 -18.01
C VAL A 141 0.88 2.00 -18.88
N THR A 142 -0.32 1.90 -18.31
CA THR A 142 -1.53 1.44 -19.02
C THR A 142 -2.36 2.58 -19.61
N ALA A 143 -2.05 3.84 -19.30
CA ALA A 143 -2.81 5.02 -19.72
C ALA A 143 -3.07 5.09 -21.25
N ASP A 144 -2.06 4.75 -22.06
CA ASP A 144 -2.13 4.82 -23.53
C ASP A 144 -2.18 3.43 -24.20
N VAL A 145 -2.40 2.36 -23.42
CA VAL A 145 -2.43 0.99 -23.94
C VAL A 145 -3.82 0.66 -24.52
N PRO A 146 -3.91 0.12 -25.75
CA PRO A 146 -5.17 -0.33 -26.32
C PRO A 146 -5.84 -1.42 -25.45
N ILE A 147 -7.17 -1.37 -25.35
CA ILE A 147 -7.97 -2.30 -24.52
C ILE A 147 -7.64 -3.78 -24.80
N ALA A 148 -7.39 -4.13 -26.07
CA ALA A 148 -7.04 -5.49 -26.48
C ALA A 148 -5.75 -6.03 -25.84
N ALA A 149 -4.82 -5.15 -25.42
CA ALA A 149 -3.55 -5.51 -24.80
C ALA A 149 -3.55 -5.38 -23.26
N LEU A 150 -4.56 -4.72 -22.67
CA LEU A 150 -4.61 -4.44 -21.23
C LEU A 150 -4.58 -5.71 -20.38
N SER A 151 -5.34 -6.75 -20.75
CA SER A 151 -5.44 -7.99 -19.96
C SER A 151 -4.12 -8.75 -19.89
N THR A 152 -3.35 -8.76 -20.97
CA THR A 152 -2.01 -9.38 -21.02
C THR A 152 -1.03 -8.61 -20.14
N ILE A 153 -1.01 -7.27 -20.24
CA ILE A 153 -0.14 -6.43 -19.41
C ILE A 153 -0.50 -6.57 -17.92
N GLN A 154 -1.79 -6.57 -17.58
CA GLN A 154 -2.26 -6.76 -16.21
C GLN A 154 -1.82 -8.11 -15.62
N THR A 155 -1.84 -9.18 -16.42
CA THR A 155 -1.35 -10.50 -15.99
C THR A 155 0.15 -10.49 -15.72
N ILE A 156 0.94 -9.85 -16.59
CA ILE A 156 2.39 -9.72 -16.41
C ILE A 156 2.68 -8.87 -15.16
N HIS A 157 2.05 -7.70 -15.03
CA HIS A 157 2.21 -6.82 -13.87
C HIS A 157 1.79 -7.50 -12.57
N ALA A 158 0.71 -8.29 -12.55
CA ALA A 158 0.31 -9.04 -11.37
C ALA A 158 1.40 -10.02 -10.92
N THR A 159 2.05 -10.68 -11.87
CA THR A 159 3.17 -11.61 -11.63
C THR A 159 4.40 -10.86 -11.12
N THR A 160 4.86 -9.82 -11.84
CA THR A 160 6.01 -9.01 -11.44
C THR A 160 5.82 -8.36 -10.09
N ARG A 161 4.63 -7.82 -9.81
CA ARG A 161 4.28 -7.19 -8.54
C ARG A 161 4.35 -8.19 -7.39
N ARG A 162 3.80 -9.40 -7.57
CA ARG A 162 3.91 -10.47 -6.56
C ARG A 162 5.36 -10.83 -6.29
N ASP A 163 6.15 -11.06 -7.34
CA ASP A 163 7.52 -11.54 -7.21
C ASP A 163 8.41 -10.48 -6.56
N GLN A 164 8.27 -9.21 -6.95
CA GLN A 164 8.96 -8.11 -6.30
C GLN A 164 8.54 -7.97 -4.84
N PHE A 165 7.24 -8.07 -4.52
CA PHE A 165 6.78 -7.99 -3.14
C PHE A 165 7.46 -9.04 -2.25
N LEU A 166 7.50 -10.29 -2.70
CA LEU A 166 8.12 -11.40 -1.98
C LEU A 166 9.65 -11.25 -1.88
N MET A 167 10.31 -10.82 -2.96
CA MET A 167 11.77 -10.65 -3.03
C MET A 167 12.31 -9.59 -2.07
N LYS A 168 11.48 -8.64 -1.65
CA LYS A 168 11.84 -7.47 -0.84
C LYS A 168 11.43 -7.59 0.63
N LEU A 169 11.01 -8.78 1.04
CA LEU A 169 10.70 -9.09 2.43
C LEU A 169 11.98 -9.25 3.26
N ARG A 170 11.84 -9.13 4.58
CA ARG A 170 12.93 -9.39 5.52
C ARG A 170 13.30 -10.88 5.51
N PRO A 171 14.57 -11.24 5.79
CA PRO A 171 15.04 -12.63 5.79
C PRO A 171 14.24 -13.57 6.71
N GLU A 172 13.62 -13.03 7.76
CA GLU A 172 12.77 -13.76 8.71
C GLU A 172 11.58 -14.46 8.03
N TYR A 173 11.13 -13.97 6.87
CA TYR A 173 10.00 -14.50 6.11
C TYR A 173 10.41 -15.46 4.98
N GLU A 174 11.71 -15.72 4.80
CA GLU A 174 12.24 -16.47 3.64
C GLU A 174 11.69 -17.90 3.56
N SER A 175 11.44 -18.54 4.70
CA SER A 175 10.83 -19.87 4.76
C SER A 175 9.44 -19.89 4.11
N VAL A 176 8.62 -18.88 4.40
CA VAL A 176 7.27 -18.71 3.83
C VAL A 176 7.37 -18.30 2.36
N CYS A 177 8.31 -17.42 2.00
CA CYS A 177 8.56 -17.06 0.59
C CYS A 177 8.90 -18.29 -0.26
N SER A 178 9.87 -19.11 0.18
CA SER A 178 10.25 -20.36 -0.49
C SER A 178 9.07 -21.33 -0.60
N PHE A 179 8.29 -21.50 0.47
CA PHE A 179 7.11 -22.35 0.45
C PHE A 179 6.05 -21.86 -0.55
N LEU A 180 5.77 -20.56 -0.59
CA LEU A 180 4.81 -19.96 -1.54
C LEU A 180 5.28 -20.14 -2.99
N LEU A 181 6.56 -19.89 -3.28
CA LEU A 181 7.13 -19.97 -4.62
C LEU A 181 7.20 -21.40 -5.18
N ASN A 182 7.26 -22.41 -4.31
CA ASN A 182 7.27 -23.82 -4.72
C ASN A 182 5.87 -24.39 -5.05
N ARG A 183 4.80 -23.60 -4.90
CA ARG A 183 3.44 -24.03 -5.27
C ARG A 183 3.23 -23.96 -6.79
N SER A 184 2.39 -24.87 -7.31
CA SER A 184 1.99 -24.88 -8.72
C SER A 184 0.45 -24.88 -8.84
N PRO A 185 -0.17 -23.76 -9.29
CA PRO A 185 0.46 -22.49 -9.64
C PRO A 185 0.94 -21.71 -8.40
N VAL A 186 1.90 -20.81 -8.60
CA VAL A 186 2.33 -19.87 -7.54
C VAL A 186 1.12 -18.98 -7.18
N PRO A 187 0.78 -18.84 -5.90
CA PRO A 187 -0.41 -18.13 -5.46
C PRO A 187 -0.42 -16.66 -5.88
N SER A 188 -1.60 -16.06 -5.89
CA SER A 188 -1.77 -14.62 -6.12
C SER A 188 -1.25 -13.81 -4.93
N LEU A 189 -0.97 -12.53 -5.18
CA LEU A 189 -0.40 -11.63 -4.17
C LEU A 189 -1.29 -11.48 -2.91
N ASP A 190 -2.61 -11.48 -3.07
CA ASP A 190 -3.56 -11.44 -1.95
C ASP A 190 -3.48 -12.70 -1.07
N ILE A 191 -3.31 -13.88 -1.67
CA ILE A 191 -3.10 -15.12 -0.94
C ILE A 191 -1.76 -15.05 -0.19
N CYS A 192 -0.68 -14.66 -0.88
CA CYS A 192 0.65 -14.49 -0.27
C CYS A 192 0.59 -13.55 0.94
N PHE A 193 -0.08 -12.40 0.79
CA PHE A 193 -0.27 -11.42 1.86
C PHE A 193 -0.97 -12.03 3.07
N GLY A 194 -2.08 -12.75 2.86
CA GLY A 194 -2.80 -13.41 3.94
C GLY A 194 -1.97 -14.45 4.70
N GLU A 195 -1.05 -15.15 4.02
CA GLU A 195 -0.14 -16.09 4.69
C GLU A 195 0.96 -15.38 5.48
N LEU A 196 1.51 -14.29 4.94
CA LEU A 196 2.54 -13.50 5.61
C LEU A 196 2.02 -12.80 6.86
N LEU A 197 0.75 -12.38 6.88
CA LEU A 197 0.11 -11.86 8.10
C LEU A 197 0.05 -12.92 9.20
N ARG A 198 -0.28 -14.17 8.86
CA ARG A 198 -0.28 -15.28 9.84
C ARG A 198 1.13 -15.56 10.34
N GLU A 199 2.12 -15.48 9.46
CA GLU A 199 3.51 -15.67 9.84
C GLU A 199 4.04 -14.56 10.74
N GLU A 200 3.69 -13.29 10.46
CA GLU A 200 4.03 -12.17 11.33
C GLU A 200 3.47 -12.35 12.75
N GLN A 201 2.23 -12.85 12.86
CA GLN A 201 1.64 -13.17 14.16
C GLN A 201 2.37 -14.34 14.86
N ARG A 202 2.78 -15.37 14.11
CA ARG A 202 3.55 -16.50 14.64
C ARG A 202 4.91 -16.04 15.17
N LEU A 203 5.65 -15.24 14.39
CA LEU A 203 6.93 -14.67 14.78
C LEU A 203 6.80 -13.76 16.01
N SER A 204 5.77 -12.91 16.04
CA SER A 204 5.49 -12.05 17.19
C SER A 204 5.25 -12.86 18.48
N THR A 205 4.51 -13.97 18.38
CA THR A 205 4.27 -14.88 19.51
C THR A 205 5.56 -15.56 19.96
N GLN A 206 6.40 -15.99 19.02
CA GLN A 206 7.68 -16.62 19.32
C GLN A 206 8.59 -15.68 20.11
N VAL A 207 8.69 -14.41 19.72
CA VAL A 207 9.47 -13.39 20.44
C VAL A 207 8.96 -13.22 21.88
N ILE A 208 7.64 -13.20 22.11
CA ILE A 208 7.05 -13.11 23.45
C ILE A 208 7.45 -14.32 24.32
N LEU A 209 7.38 -15.52 23.75
CA LEU A 209 7.76 -16.75 24.45
C LEU A 209 9.25 -16.77 24.78
N GLU A 210 10.11 -16.37 23.86
CA GLU A 210 11.56 -16.28 24.07
C GLU A 210 11.92 -15.23 25.14
N GLN A 211 11.24 -14.08 25.17
CA GLN A 211 11.41 -13.07 26.23
C GLN A 211 10.98 -13.60 27.61
N SER A 212 9.94 -14.43 27.66
CA SER A 212 9.52 -15.07 28.92
C SER A 212 10.50 -16.14 29.42
N HIS A 213 11.20 -16.83 28.52
CA HIS A 213 12.20 -17.85 28.85
C HIS A 213 13.63 -17.27 29.00
N GLY A 214 13.88 -16.06 28.51
CA GLY A 214 15.10 -15.27 28.71
C GLY A 214 15.30 -14.73 30.13
N SER A 215 14.29 -14.88 31.01
CA SER A 215 14.41 -14.68 32.46
C SER A 215 15.06 -15.89 33.17
N SER A 216 16.02 -16.56 32.54
CA SER A 216 16.85 -17.60 33.20
C SER A 216 17.94 -17.02 34.11
N GLY A 217 17.69 -15.82 34.68
CA GLY A 217 18.55 -15.13 35.65
C GLY A 217 18.09 -15.26 37.10
N THR A 218 17.07 -16.08 37.41
CA THR A 218 16.54 -16.22 38.77
C THR A 218 16.22 -17.65 39.17
N ALA A 219 17.03 -18.63 38.73
CA ALA A 219 17.04 -19.91 39.43
C ALA A 219 17.46 -19.65 40.89
N THR A 220 16.50 -19.72 41.82
CA THR A 220 16.78 -19.66 43.25
C THR A 220 17.53 -20.92 43.64
N CYS A 221 18.62 -20.75 44.37
CA CYS A 221 19.37 -21.86 44.90
C CYS A 221 18.47 -22.68 45.84
N PHE A 222 18.28 -23.96 45.56
CA PHE A 222 17.45 -24.83 46.41
C PHE A 222 18.00 -24.99 47.85
N CYS A 223 19.28 -24.67 48.09
CA CYS A 223 19.89 -24.70 49.42
C CYS A 223 19.66 -23.43 50.24
N CYS A 224 19.84 -22.25 49.66
CA CYS A 224 19.82 -20.97 50.41
C CYS A 224 18.74 -19.98 49.95
N LYS A 225 17.98 -20.32 48.90
CA LYS A 225 16.94 -19.49 48.27
C LYS A 225 17.43 -18.17 47.66
N GLU A 226 18.73 -17.95 47.63
CA GLU A 226 19.37 -16.82 46.96
C GLU A 226 19.45 -17.05 45.44
N TYR A 227 19.44 -15.98 44.67
CA TYR A 227 19.53 -16.02 43.21
C TYR A 227 20.98 -16.14 42.70
N GLY A 228 21.15 -16.52 41.43
CA GLY A 228 22.43 -16.43 40.72
C GLY A 228 23.37 -17.65 40.85
N HIS A 229 22.95 -18.73 41.49
CA HIS A 229 23.74 -19.97 41.55
C HIS A 229 22.87 -21.22 41.84
N ILE A 230 23.41 -22.40 41.55
CA ILE A 230 22.76 -23.69 41.82
C ILE A 230 23.23 -24.29 43.15
N ALA A 231 22.46 -25.23 43.70
CA ALA A 231 22.77 -25.90 44.98
C ALA A 231 24.18 -26.51 45.06
N ALA A 232 24.72 -26.98 43.92
CA ALA A 232 26.06 -27.59 43.85
C ALA A 232 27.21 -26.60 44.10
N THR A 233 27.03 -25.32 43.74
CA THR A 233 28.03 -24.24 43.89
C THR A 233 27.67 -23.25 44.99
N CYS A 234 26.68 -23.59 45.83
CA CYS A 234 26.25 -22.72 46.92
C CYS A 234 27.34 -22.57 47.99
N PRO A 235 27.72 -21.34 48.40
CA PRO A 235 28.65 -21.14 49.52
C PRO A 235 28.02 -21.50 50.87
N LYS A 236 26.68 -21.58 50.94
CA LYS A 236 25.90 -21.96 52.13
C LYS A 236 25.30 -23.37 51.98
N LYS A 237 26.09 -24.36 51.53
CA LYS A 237 25.61 -25.74 51.38
C LYS A 237 24.99 -26.25 52.69
N PHE A 238 23.81 -26.85 52.57
CA PHE A 238 23.06 -27.43 53.70
C PHE A 238 22.36 -28.71 53.27
N CYS A 239 22.47 -29.75 54.09
CA CYS A 239 21.85 -31.03 53.84
C CYS A 239 20.46 -31.09 54.48
N SER A 240 19.42 -31.26 53.67
CA SER A 240 18.03 -31.34 54.12
C SER A 240 17.72 -32.59 54.96
N TYR A 241 18.50 -33.67 54.81
CA TYR A 241 18.35 -34.94 55.53
C TYR A 241 19.02 -34.90 56.92
N CYS A 242 20.33 -34.69 56.97
CA CYS A 242 21.09 -34.71 58.24
C CYS A 242 21.10 -33.36 58.99
N LYS A 243 20.55 -32.31 58.38
CA LYS A 243 20.51 -30.93 58.91
C LYS A 243 21.89 -30.32 59.23
N LYS A 244 22.97 -30.83 58.62
CA LYS A 244 24.35 -30.30 58.76
C LYS A 244 24.73 -29.41 57.57
N LYS A 245 25.59 -28.41 57.83
CA LYS A 245 26.17 -27.52 56.81
C LYS A 245 27.34 -28.20 56.08
N GLY A 246 27.66 -27.72 54.87
CA GLY A 246 28.88 -28.09 54.12
C GLY A 246 28.68 -29.06 52.95
N HIS A 247 27.52 -29.72 52.83
CA HIS A 247 27.22 -30.65 51.74
C HIS A 247 25.72 -30.64 51.40
N ILE A 248 25.34 -31.16 50.24
CA ILE A 248 23.93 -31.35 49.83
C ILE A 248 23.45 -32.78 50.12
N ILE A 249 22.13 -33.03 50.07
CA ILE A 249 21.55 -34.36 50.38
C ILE A 249 22.19 -35.52 49.58
N LYS A 250 22.59 -35.27 48.32
CA LYS A 250 23.29 -36.26 47.48
C LYS A 250 24.66 -36.68 48.01
N GLU A 251 25.34 -35.80 48.74
CA GLU A 251 26.69 -35.98 49.29
C GLU A 251 26.65 -36.38 50.77
N CYS A 252 25.46 -36.73 51.30
CA CYS A 252 25.27 -37.00 52.72
C CYS A 252 25.64 -38.43 53.09
N HIS A 253 26.68 -38.61 53.90
CA HIS A 253 27.18 -39.94 54.33
C HIS A 253 26.21 -40.79 55.16
N ILE A 254 25.15 -40.19 55.70
CA ILE A 254 24.10 -40.91 56.44
C ILE A 254 22.80 -41.03 55.67
N HIS A 255 22.69 -40.41 54.49
CA HIS A 255 21.52 -40.57 53.65
C HIS A 255 21.63 -41.93 52.96
N PRO A 256 20.69 -42.86 53.16
CA PRO A 256 20.68 -44.14 52.45
C PRO A 256 20.66 -43.82 50.96
N GLN A 257 21.74 -44.15 50.25
CA GLN A 257 21.70 -44.11 48.79
C GLN A 257 20.72 -45.20 48.38
N ASN A 258 19.59 -44.81 47.78
CA ASN A 258 18.77 -45.79 47.09
C ASN A 258 19.67 -46.42 46.01
N CYS A 259 20.12 -47.65 46.26
CA CYS A 259 20.65 -48.52 45.22
C CYS A 259 19.57 -48.61 44.14
N GLN A 260 19.82 -47.99 43.00
CA GLN A 260 19.00 -48.18 41.82
C GLN A 260 19.20 -49.63 41.35
N ALA A 261 18.10 -50.39 41.33
CA ALA A 261 17.93 -51.53 40.45
C ALA A 261 17.36 -51.04 39.12
#